data_AF-A0A7V7QHS2-F1
#
_entry.id   AF-A0A7V7QHS2-F1
#
_cell.length_a   1.000
_cell.length_b   1.000
_cell.length_c   1.000
_cell.angle_alpha   90.00
_cell.angle_beta   90.00
_cell.angle_gamma   90.00
#
_symmetry.space_group_name_H-M   'P 1'
#
loop_
_entity.id
_entity.type
_entity.pdbx_description
1 polymer ?
#
loop_
_entity_poly.entity_id
_entity_poly.type
_entity_poly.pdbx_seq_one_letter_code
_entity_poly.pdbx_strand_id
1 'polypeptide(L)'
;MITPKMVDDFMSVNIETVDIGKLADISMLELDNSLPKENRLTYVLEKLKNPLCFRYGDMGIKLEFDDNAPPIQEVLTNFLIRKKSGL
;
A
#
# COMPACT_ATOMS: atom_id res chain seq x y z
N MET A 1 -0.72 1.56 15.29
CA MET A 1 0.63 1.98 14.85
C MET A 1 1.26 0.82 14.12
N ILE A 2 1.83 1.03 12.93
CA ILE A 2 2.60 -0.02 12.24
C ILE A 2 3.97 -0.11 12.91
N THR A 3 4.43 -1.34 13.19
CA THR A 3 5.75 -1.60 13.76
C THR A 3 6.71 -2.12 12.67
N PRO A 4 8.04 -2.01 12.85
CA PRO A 4 9.00 -2.56 11.90
C PRO A 4 8.75 -4.05 11.62
N LYS A 5 8.48 -4.84 12.66
CA LYS A 5 8.13 -6.26 12.51
C LYS A 5 6.89 -6.48 11.63
N MET A 6 5.85 -5.66 11.77
CA MET A 6 4.67 -5.76 10.90
C MET A 6 5.03 -5.48 9.44
N VAL A 7 5.96 -4.55 9.18
CA VAL A 7 6.44 -4.28 7.82
C VAL A 7 7.20 -5.49 7.28
N ASP A 8 8.08 -6.09 8.06
CA ASP A 8 8.81 -7.31 7.68
C ASP A 8 7.84 -8.45 7.35
N ASP A 9 6.83 -8.66 8.21
CA ASP A 9 5.78 -9.67 8.00
C ASP A 9 5.00 -9.39 6.70
N PHE A 10 4.64 -8.13 6.43
CA PHE A 10 3.94 -7.74 5.20
C PHE A 10 4.78 -7.98 3.94
N MET A 11 6.07 -7.69 3.99
CA MET A 11 7.02 -7.83 2.88
C MET A 11 7.38 -9.29 2.58
N SER A 12 7.33 -10.16 3.60
CA SER A 12 7.73 -11.57 3.51
C SER A 12 6.86 -12.42 2.56
N VAL A 13 5.67 -11.93 2.17
CA VAL A 13 4.75 -12.66 1.29
C VAL A 13 5.36 -12.79 -0.12
N ASN A 14 5.47 -14.03 -0.61
CA ASN A 14 5.87 -14.30 -1.99
C ASN A 14 4.65 -14.32 -2.93
N ILE A 15 4.51 -13.26 -3.73
CA ILE A 15 3.41 -13.07 -4.68
C ILE A 15 3.36 -14.15 -5.77
N GLU A 16 4.47 -14.78 -6.13
CA GLU A 16 4.54 -15.81 -7.18
C GLU A 16 3.87 -17.13 -6.76
N THR A 17 3.76 -17.35 -5.45
CA THR A 17 3.27 -18.63 -4.88
C THR A 17 2.00 -18.47 -4.06
N VAL A 18 1.58 -17.23 -3.80
CA VAL A 18 0.39 -16.96 -2.97
C VAL A 18 -0.88 -17.32 -3.73
N ASP A 19 -1.86 -17.85 -3.00
CA ASP A 19 -3.21 -18.04 -3.51
C ASP A 19 -3.89 -16.67 -3.65
N ILE A 20 -3.93 -16.15 -4.89
CA ILE A 20 -4.52 -14.84 -5.19
C ILE A 20 -5.95 -14.76 -4.66
N GLY A 21 -6.75 -15.83 -4.75
CA GLY A 21 -8.15 -15.82 -4.30
C GLY A 21 -8.31 -15.57 -2.79
N LYS A 22 -7.25 -15.77 -1.99
CA LYS A 22 -7.23 -15.49 -0.56
C LYS A 22 -6.76 -14.08 -0.21
N LEU A 23 -6.22 -13.33 -1.15
CA LEU A 23 -5.82 -11.94 -0.93
C LEU A 23 -7.05 -11.03 -0.79
N ALA A 24 -6.92 -10.00 0.03
CA ALA A 24 -7.95 -8.97 0.14
C ALA A 24 -8.10 -8.22 -1.19
N ASP A 25 -9.33 -8.02 -1.63
CA ASP A 25 -9.62 -7.28 -2.87
C ASP A 25 -9.66 -5.78 -2.59
N ILE A 26 -8.69 -5.04 -3.15
CA ILE A 26 -8.61 -3.60 -2.98
C ILE A 26 -9.76 -2.86 -3.67
N SER A 27 -10.44 -3.47 -4.65
CA SER A 27 -11.63 -2.86 -5.26
C SER A 27 -12.79 -2.70 -4.26
N MET A 28 -12.77 -3.46 -3.16
CA MET A 28 -13.76 -3.37 -2.08
C MET A 28 -13.36 -2.34 -1.00
N LEU A 29 -12.19 -1.73 -1.11
CA LEU A 29 -11.74 -0.68 -0.20
C LEU A 29 -12.38 0.65 -0.60
N GLU A 30 -13.29 1.14 0.22
CA GLU A 30 -13.84 2.49 0.06
C GLU A 30 -13.04 3.49 0.90
N LEU A 31 -12.59 4.58 0.28
CA LEU A 31 -11.91 5.65 0.99
C LEU A 31 -12.93 6.50 1.74
N ASP A 32 -13.13 6.17 3.02
CA ASP A 32 -13.98 6.97 3.90
C ASP A 32 -13.28 8.26 4.33
N ASN A 33 -13.59 9.35 3.62
CA ASN A 33 -13.06 10.67 3.89
C ASN A 33 -13.63 11.32 5.16
N SER A 34 -14.70 10.76 5.74
CA SER A 34 -15.25 11.22 7.02
C SER A 34 -14.42 10.76 8.21
N LEU A 35 -13.60 9.70 8.04
CA LEU A 35 -12.72 9.21 9.10
C LEU A 35 -11.61 10.23 9.41
N PRO A 36 -11.33 10.49 10.71
CA PRO A 36 -10.15 11.20 11.16
C PRO A 36 -8.87 10.56 10.61
N LYS A 37 -7.87 11.38 10.29
CA LYS A 37 -6.63 10.93 9.63
C LYS A 37 -5.94 9.81 10.42
N GLU A 38 -5.99 9.90 11.74
CA GLU A 38 -5.39 8.96 12.69
C GLU A 38 -6.00 7.56 12.59
N ASN A 39 -7.27 7.46 12.18
CA ASN A 39 -8.01 6.20 12.08
C ASN A 39 -7.93 5.56 10.69
N ARG A 40 -7.54 6.32 9.65
CA ARG A 40 -7.51 5.83 8.27
C ARG A 40 -6.53 4.68 8.08
N LEU A 41 -5.38 4.72 8.76
CA LEU A 41 -4.40 3.63 8.67
C LEU A 41 -4.97 2.33 9.25
N THR A 42 -5.60 2.39 10.41
CA THR A 42 -6.25 1.23 11.04
C THR A 42 -7.35 0.67 10.13
N TYR A 43 -8.19 1.54 9.56
CA TYR A 43 -9.22 1.14 8.61
C TYR A 43 -8.65 0.38 7.40
N VAL A 44 -7.58 0.89 6.78
CA VAL A 44 -6.92 0.22 5.65
C VAL A 44 -6.35 -1.15 6.06
N LEU A 45 -5.70 -1.23 7.21
CA LEU A 45 -5.15 -2.49 7.73
C LEU A 45 -6.25 -3.52 8.01
N GLU A 46 -7.39 -3.10 8.57
CA GLU A 46 -8.52 -3.99 8.82
C GLU A 46 -9.13 -4.56 7.54
N LYS A 47 -9.20 -3.75 6.49
CA LYS A 47 -9.77 -4.13 5.20
C LYS A 47 -8.82 -4.98 4.36
N LEU A 48 -7.56 -4.57 4.24
CA LEU A 48 -6.58 -5.25 3.38
C LEU A 48 -5.84 -6.38 4.06
N LYS A 49 -5.77 -6.40 5.40
CA LYS A 49 -4.94 -7.29 6.24
C LYS A 49 -3.44 -7.08 6.02
N ASN A 50 -2.98 -7.14 4.76
CA ASN A 50 -1.65 -6.77 4.32
C ASN A 50 -1.76 -5.65 3.26
N PRO A 51 -1.41 -4.40 3.60
CA PRO A 51 -1.49 -3.28 2.66
C PRO A 51 -0.41 -3.30 1.57
N LEU A 52 0.58 -4.21 1.66
CA LEU A 52 1.64 -4.39 0.67
C LEU A 52 1.38 -5.57 -0.26
N CYS A 53 0.42 -6.44 0.04
CA CYS A 53 0.08 -7.60 -0.80
C CYS A 53 -1.44 -7.83 -0.80
N PHE A 54 -2.08 -7.48 -1.92
CA PHE A 54 -3.53 -7.52 -2.10
C PHE A 54 -3.86 -7.90 -3.56
N ARG A 55 -5.14 -7.96 -3.93
CA ARG A 55 -5.56 -8.19 -5.32
C ARG A 55 -6.51 -7.11 -5.82
N TYR A 56 -6.66 -7.01 -7.13
CA TYR A 56 -7.76 -6.32 -7.79
C TYR A 56 -8.42 -7.28 -8.77
N GLY A 57 -9.62 -7.76 -8.45
CA GLY A 57 -10.20 -8.90 -9.19
C GLY A 57 -9.25 -10.11 -9.14
N ASP A 58 -8.86 -10.62 -10.30
CA ASP A 58 -7.96 -11.79 -10.42
C ASP A 58 -6.47 -11.41 -10.47
N MET A 59 -6.13 -10.13 -10.40
CA MET A 59 -4.74 -9.65 -10.43
C MET A 59 -4.17 -9.54 -9.01
N GLY A 60 -3.18 -10.38 -8.68
CA GLY A 60 -2.37 -10.22 -7.47
C GLY A 60 -1.40 -9.04 -7.60
N ILE A 61 -1.27 -8.24 -6.55
CA ILE A 61 -0.45 -7.03 -6.52
C ILE A 61 0.41 -7.08 -5.25
N LYS A 62 1.72 -6.95 -5.43
CA LYS A 62 2.68 -6.74 -4.35
C LYS A 62 3.38 -5.39 -4.54
N LEU A 63 3.44 -4.62 -3.47
CA LEU A 63 4.21 -3.38 -3.40
C LEU A 63 5.56 -3.67 -2.76
N GLU A 64 6.63 -3.28 -3.43
CA GLU A 64 8.00 -3.39 -2.95
C GLU A 64 8.70 -2.05 -3.16
N PHE A 65 9.57 -1.69 -2.23
CA PHE A 65 10.36 -0.47 -2.26
C PHE A 65 11.82 -0.85 -2.10
N ASP A 66 12.68 -0.21 -2.89
CA ASP A 66 14.13 -0.39 -2.78
C ASP A 66 14.66 0.42 -1.59
N ASP A 67 15.37 -0.25 -0.68
CA ASP A 67 15.97 0.35 0.51
C ASP A 67 17.00 1.45 0.19
N ASN A 68 17.56 1.44 -1.02
CA ASN A 68 18.53 2.42 -1.50
C ASN A 68 17.93 3.50 -2.40
N ALA A 69 16.63 3.41 -2.72
CA ALA A 69 15.95 4.44 -3.49
C ALA A 69 15.45 5.59 -2.60
N PRO A 70 15.27 6.80 -3.16
CA PRO A 70 14.63 7.89 -2.43
C PRO A 70 13.23 7.48 -1.94
N PRO A 71 12.79 7.92 -0.75
CA PRO A 71 11.45 7.61 -0.25
C PRO A 71 10.35 8.06 -1.23
N ILE A 72 9.27 7.29 -1.32
CA ILE A 72 8.12 7.60 -2.19
C ILE A 72 7.59 9.03 -1.98
N GLN A 73 7.63 9.52 -0.73
CA GLN A 73 7.22 10.88 -0.41
C GLN A 73 8.09 11.93 -1.12
N GLU A 74 9.41 11.74 -1.17
CA GLU A 74 10.33 12.64 -1.86
C GLU A 74 10.08 12.59 -3.38
N VAL A 75 9.97 11.38 -3.93
CA VAL A 75 9.71 11.17 -5.36
C VAL A 75 8.40 11.83 -5.79
N LEU A 76 7.31 11.60 -5.04
CA LEU A 76 6.00 12.20 -5.31
C LEU A 76 6.00 13.71 -5.13
N THR A 77 6.67 14.22 -4.09
CA THR A 77 6.78 15.67 -3.86
C THR A 77 7.50 16.34 -5.03
N ASN A 78 8.64 15.81 -5.43
CA ASN A 78 9.41 16.30 -6.57
C ASN A 78 8.60 16.23 -7.87
N PHE A 79 7.86 15.14 -8.09
CA PHE A 79 6.97 15.00 -9.24
C PHE A 79 5.88 16.09 -9.26
N LEU A 80 5.17 16.31 -8.16
CA LEU A 80 4.10 17.30 -8.06
C LEU A 80 4.60 18.73 -8.24
N ILE A 81 5.80 19.05 -7.72
CA ILE A 81 6.45 20.35 -7.94
C ILE A 81 6.72 20.57 -9.43
N ARG A 82 7.32 19.59 -10.12
CA ARG A 82 7.60 19.67 -11.56
C ARG A 82 6.33 19.86 -12.37
N LYS A 83 5.28 19.10 -12.07
CA LYS A 83 3.96 19.21 -12.72
C LYS A 83 3.34 20.59 -12.53
N LYS A 84 3.42 21.16 -11.32
CA LYS A 84 2.97 22.53 -11.05
C LYS A 84 3.77 23.57 -11.84
N SER A 85 5.06 23.32 -12.08
CA SER A 85 5.95 24.18 -12.87
C SER A 85 5.83 23.99 -14.39
N GLY A 86 4.94 23.13 -14.88
CA GLY A 86 4.75 22.91 -16.33
C GLY A 86 5.81 22.00 -16.98
N LEU A 87 6.56 21.24 -16.18
CA LEU A 87 7.49 20.20 -16.62
C LEU A 87 6.85 18.81 -16.63
#